data_AF-A0A9E4M659-F1
#
_entry.id   AF-A0A9E4M659-F1
#
_cell.length_a   1.000
_cell.length_b   1.000
_cell.length_c   1.000
_cell.angle_alpha   90.00
_cell.angle_beta   90.00
_cell.angle_gamma   90.00
#
_symmetry.space_group_name_H-M   'P 1'
#
loop_
_entity.id
_entity.type
_entity.pdbx_description
1 polymer ?
#
loop_
_entity_poly.entity_id
_entity_poly.type
_entity_poly.pdbx_seq_one_letter_code
_entity_poly.pdbx_strand_id
1 'polypeptide(L)'
;MGTNNTSLRPRRRGYLLALVVVVCLAATAPGATARELGSDEDPPYTNHRLAREELAWAEENLEAAKRRLADRAAEFDALVAEAADLVGQEQALISHVIESRNRAADYLVASYVTGRFGALSAELLALEHLIDALYLRTLLEAPAGAITGAYDDYERLLEAASNRLVFVVDRIDVVHRDIQLAQRDIPLLEERLVEARWVAFVADIHGEADREFARRGRSDPAPAQWAALRGCESTNNYLVNTGNGYYGAYQFDQATWESVGGTGRPHWAAPEVQDARARLLYARRGWQPWPICGRHLR
;
A
#
# COMPACT_ATOMS: atom_id res chain seq x y z
N MET A 1 -13.52 -63.96 30.87
CA MET A 1 -12.81 -64.13 29.59
C MET A 1 -12.88 -62.77 28.90
N GLY A 2 -11.88 -61.90 28.96
CA GLY A 2 -10.52 -62.08 28.42
C GLY A 2 -10.60 -62.02 26.89
N THR A 3 -9.93 -61.15 26.14
CA THR A 3 -8.82 -60.21 26.39
C THR A 3 -8.69 -59.28 25.17
N ASN A 4 -8.28 -58.03 25.40
CA ASN A 4 -7.33 -57.20 24.63
C ASN A 4 -7.27 -57.32 23.09
N ASN A 5 -7.41 -56.18 22.39
CA ASN A 5 -6.20 -55.54 21.85
C ASN A 5 -6.41 -54.07 21.42
N THR A 6 -5.75 -53.20 22.19
CA THR A 6 -4.86 -52.10 21.75
C THR A 6 -5.32 -51.10 20.69
N SER A 7 -5.59 -49.91 21.23
CA SER A 7 -5.31 -48.61 20.64
C SER A 7 -3.92 -48.52 20.00
N LEU A 8 -3.84 -47.96 18.80
CA LEU A 8 -2.65 -47.27 18.31
C LEU A 8 -2.97 -45.78 18.21
N ARG A 9 -2.46 -45.04 19.20
CA ARG A 9 -2.44 -43.58 19.23
C ARG A 9 -1.55 -43.01 18.11
N PRO A 10 -1.76 -41.75 17.71
CA PRO A 10 -0.98 -41.08 16.66
C PRO A 10 0.45 -40.80 17.12
N ARG A 11 1.43 -41.13 16.28
CA ARG A 11 2.84 -40.77 16.51
C ARG A 11 3.09 -39.32 16.07
N ARG A 12 3.18 -38.44 17.06
CA ARG A 12 3.95 -37.19 16.96
C ARG A 12 5.44 -37.53 16.80
N ARG A 13 6.09 -36.98 15.77
CA ARG A 13 7.51 -36.60 15.72
C ARG A 13 7.47 -35.14 15.25
N GLY A 14 7.93 -34.12 15.96
CA GLY A 14 9.08 -34.08 16.85
C GLY A 14 10.31 -33.62 16.06
N TYR A 15 10.30 -32.38 15.56
CA TYR A 15 11.49 -31.65 15.17
C TYR A 15 11.52 -30.32 15.92
N LEU A 16 12.35 -30.31 16.96
CA LEU A 16 12.81 -29.15 17.70
C LEU A 16 14.05 -28.58 16.99
N LEU A 17 14.17 -27.25 17.05
CA LEU A 17 15.39 -26.44 17.01
C LEU A 17 16.13 -26.27 15.66
N ALA A 18 16.00 -25.06 15.10
CA ALA A 18 17.17 -24.18 14.93
C ALA A 18 16.70 -22.71 14.87
N LEU A 19 17.06 -21.98 15.91
CA LEU A 19 16.98 -20.54 16.04
C LEU A 19 18.11 -19.94 15.21
N VAL A 20 17.79 -19.18 14.16
CA VAL A 20 18.75 -18.31 13.47
C VAL A 20 18.14 -16.91 13.45
N VAL A 21 18.56 -16.11 14.43
CA VAL A 21 18.46 -14.65 14.41
C VAL A 21 19.49 -14.17 13.37
N VAL A 22 19.02 -13.51 12.32
CA VAL A 22 19.88 -12.64 11.48
C VAL A 22 19.31 -11.24 11.56
N VAL A 23 20.06 -10.40 12.27
CA VAL A 23 19.89 -8.95 12.35
C VAL A 23 20.75 -8.33 11.24
N CYS A 24 20.13 -7.41 10.49
CA CYS A 24 20.68 -6.34 9.65
C CYS A 24 21.62 -6.70 8.49
N LEU A 25 21.24 -6.30 7.26
CA LEU A 25 21.81 -5.11 6.60
C LEU A 25 21.12 -4.82 5.25
N ALA A 26 20.69 -3.57 5.12
CA ALA A 26 20.37 -2.77 3.94
C ALA A 26 20.30 -3.41 2.54
N ALA A 27 19.14 -3.29 1.90
CA ALA A 27 19.00 -3.16 0.45
C ALA A 27 17.91 -2.10 0.16
N THR A 28 18.32 -0.82 0.09
CA THR A 28 18.27 0.03 -1.10
C THR A 28 16.88 0.18 -1.72
N ALA A 29 16.13 1.17 -1.24
CA ALA A 29 15.05 1.75 -2.02
C ALA A 29 15.61 2.42 -3.29
N PRO A 30 14.97 2.29 -4.46
CA PRO A 30 15.42 2.97 -5.65
C PRO A 30 14.96 4.44 -5.60
N GLY A 31 15.92 5.36 -5.59
CA GLY A 31 15.79 6.66 -6.26
C GLY A 31 14.80 7.67 -5.68
N ALA A 32 14.80 7.90 -4.36
CA ALA A 32 14.53 9.24 -3.88
C ALA A 32 15.89 9.93 -3.73
N THR A 33 16.22 10.81 -4.66
CA THR A 33 17.34 11.74 -4.48
C THR A 33 17.06 12.49 -3.19
N ALA A 34 17.83 12.18 -2.14
CA ALA A 34 17.94 13.03 -0.96
C ALA A 34 18.40 14.39 -1.48
N ARG A 35 17.43 15.27 -1.72
CA ARG A 35 17.67 16.69 -1.94
C ARG A 35 18.42 17.15 -0.70
N GLU A 36 19.62 17.68 -0.92
CA GLU A 36 20.56 18.17 0.08
C GLU A 36 19.83 18.69 1.31
N LEU A 37 19.80 17.87 2.36
CA LEU A 37 19.61 18.37 3.72
C LEU A 37 20.80 19.28 3.95
N GLY A 38 20.54 20.58 3.98
CA GLY A 38 21.58 21.56 4.20
C GLY A 38 22.27 21.27 5.54
N SER A 39 23.56 21.48 5.51
CA SER A 39 24.50 21.27 6.60
C SER A 39 24.14 22.10 7.83
N ASP A 40 24.12 21.47 9.02
CA ASP A 40 24.06 22.14 10.34
C ASP A 40 22.82 23.02 10.62
N GLU A 41 21.72 22.80 9.89
CA GLU A 41 20.61 23.75 9.75
C GLU A 41 19.63 23.81 10.95
N ASP A 42 19.10 25.02 11.16
CA ASP A 42 18.03 25.38 12.09
C ASP A 42 16.86 24.35 12.14
N PRO A 43 16.08 24.29 13.23
CA PRO A 43 14.96 23.36 13.34
C PRO A 43 14.05 23.38 12.10
N PRO A 44 13.47 22.22 11.69
CA PRO A 44 12.83 22.06 10.37
C PRO A 44 11.68 23.04 10.11
N TYR A 45 11.06 23.59 11.17
CA TYR A 45 9.97 24.56 11.10
C TYR A 45 10.43 26.03 10.95
N THR A 46 11.73 26.32 10.93
CA THR A 46 12.24 27.68 10.72
C THR A 46 12.25 28.09 9.25
N ASN A 47 12.40 27.12 8.34
CA ASN A 47 12.33 27.34 6.90
C ASN A 47 10.90 27.16 6.38
N HIS A 48 10.13 28.25 6.39
CA HIS A 48 8.73 28.22 5.96
C HIS A 48 8.52 27.73 4.53
N ARG A 49 9.41 28.06 3.59
CA ARG A 49 9.28 27.61 2.19
C ARG A 49 9.47 26.09 2.09
N LEU A 50 10.53 25.55 2.68
CA LEU A 50 10.83 24.12 2.64
C LEU A 50 9.73 23.30 3.31
N ALA A 51 9.25 23.73 4.47
CA ALA A 51 8.16 23.05 5.19
C ALA A 51 6.88 22.93 4.34
N ARG A 52 6.53 23.99 3.60
CA ARG A 52 5.38 24.00 2.68
C ARG A 52 5.60 23.09 1.46
N GLU A 53 6.81 23.04 0.94
CA GLU A 53 7.20 22.14 -0.16
C GLU A 53 7.10 20.66 0.28
N GLU A 54 7.60 20.31 1.46
CA GLU A 54 7.48 18.95 2.02
C GLU A 54 6.03 18.54 2.30
N LEU A 55 5.20 19.45 2.83
CA LEU A 55 3.77 19.17 3.01
C LEU A 55 3.08 18.92 1.66
N ALA A 56 3.32 19.77 0.66
CA ALA A 56 2.74 19.60 -0.66
C ALA A 56 3.17 18.27 -1.30
N TRP A 57 4.45 17.92 -1.16
CA TRP A 57 4.98 16.63 -1.62
C TRP A 57 4.28 15.46 -0.91
N ALA A 58 4.11 15.52 0.42
CA ALA A 58 3.49 14.44 1.19
C ALA A 58 2.01 14.25 0.80
N GLU A 59 1.26 15.35 0.63
CA GLU A 59 -0.14 15.32 0.19
C GLU A 59 -0.28 14.73 -1.22
N GLU A 60 0.55 15.17 -2.15
CA GLU A 60 0.53 14.67 -3.53
C GLU A 60 0.87 13.17 -3.60
N ASN A 61 1.88 12.72 -2.86
CA ASN A 61 2.31 11.33 -2.86
C ASN A 61 1.28 10.40 -2.21
N LEU A 62 0.66 10.82 -1.10
CA LEU A 62 -0.40 10.04 -0.46
C LEU A 62 -1.59 9.87 -1.40
N GLU A 63 -2.02 10.97 -2.03
CA GLU A 63 -3.15 10.95 -2.94
C GLU A 63 -2.84 10.11 -4.20
N ALA A 64 -1.62 10.24 -4.74
CA ALA A 64 -1.16 9.40 -5.85
C ALA A 64 -1.09 7.92 -5.47
N ALA A 65 -0.71 7.57 -4.23
CA ALA A 65 -0.73 6.19 -3.75
C ALA A 65 -2.16 5.65 -3.62
N LYS A 66 -3.09 6.43 -3.07
CA LYS A 66 -4.51 6.07 -2.96
C LYS A 66 -5.17 5.86 -4.32
N ARG A 67 -4.90 6.74 -5.29
CA ARG A 67 -5.36 6.55 -6.68
C ARG A 67 -4.81 5.28 -7.31
N ARG A 68 -3.50 5.04 -7.20
CA ARG A 68 -2.88 3.79 -7.71
C ARG A 68 -3.51 2.53 -7.10
N LEU A 69 -3.83 2.54 -5.80
CA LEU A 69 -4.52 1.43 -5.15
C LEU A 69 -5.92 1.22 -5.74
N ALA A 70 -6.70 2.30 -5.93
CA ALA A 70 -8.03 2.22 -6.52
C ALA A 70 -8.00 1.69 -7.96
N ASP A 71 -7.07 2.18 -8.78
CA ASP A 71 -6.90 1.73 -10.16
C ASP A 71 -6.54 0.24 -10.24
N ARG A 72 -5.62 -0.22 -9.37
CA ARG A 72 -5.23 -1.63 -9.31
C ARG A 72 -6.33 -2.53 -8.77
N ALA A 73 -7.12 -2.06 -7.79
CA ALA A 73 -8.30 -2.79 -7.32
C ALA A 73 -9.35 -2.98 -8.44
N ALA A 74 -9.62 -1.94 -9.22
CA ALA A 74 -10.52 -2.03 -10.37
C ALA A 74 -9.99 -2.98 -11.46
N GLU A 75 -8.68 -2.97 -11.72
CA GLU A 75 -8.06 -3.92 -12.64
C GLU A 75 -8.15 -5.37 -12.12
N PHE A 76 -7.96 -5.58 -10.81
CA PHE A 76 -8.11 -6.88 -10.18
C PHE A 76 -9.53 -7.43 -10.36
N ASP A 77 -10.55 -6.62 -10.08
CA ASP A 77 -11.95 -7.02 -10.24
C ASP A 77 -12.28 -7.36 -11.70
N ALA A 78 -11.76 -6.58 -12.65
CA ALA A 78 -11.92 -6.86 -14.08
C ALA A 78 -11.26 -8.18 -14.51
N LEU A 79 -10.03 -8.44 -14.03
CA LEU A 79 -9.31 -9.69 -14.33
C LEU A 79 -10.00 -10.91 -13.69
N VAL A 80 -10.53 -10.78 -12.47
CA VAL A 80 -11.31 -11.85 -11.82
C VAL A 80 -12.58 -12.14 -12.61
N ALA A 81 -13.27 -11.11 -13.13
CA ALA A 81 -14.42 -11.29 -13.99
C ALA A 81 -14.07 -11.97 -15.32
N GLU A 82 -12.95 -11.58 -15.97
CA GLU A 82 -12.46 -12.25 -17.18
C GLU A 82 -12.10 -13.72 -16.91
N ALA A 83 -11.40 -14.01 -15.81
CA ALA A 83 -11.08 -15.38 -15.41
C ALA A 83 -12.36 -16.22 -15.20
N ALA A 84 -13.38 -15.66 -14.55
CA ALA A 84 -14.66 -16.34 -14.33
C ALA A 84 -15.38 -16.64 -15.66
N ASP A 85 -15.36 -15.72 -16.61
CA ASP A 85 -15.94 -15.93 -17.95
C ASP A 85 -15.19 -17.03 -18.72
N LEU A 86 -13.85 -17.01 -18.71
CA LEU A 86 -13.02 -18.05 -19.32
C LEU A 86 -13.29 -19.43 -18.75
N VAL A 87 -13.37 -19.55 -17.41
CA VAL A 87 -13.73 -20.82 -16.75
C VAL A 87 -15.14 -21.27 -17.16
N GLY A 88 -16.09 -20.34 -17.27
CA GLY A 88 -17.44 -20.64 -17.77
C GLY A 88 -17.44 -21.15 -19.22
N GLN A 89 -16.65 -20.54 -20.09
CA GLN A 89 -16.46 -20.97 -21.48
C GLN A 89 -15.83 -22.37 -21.56
N GLU A 90 -14.81 -22.67 -20.74
CA GLU A 90 -14.21 -24.00 -20.66
C GLU A 90 -15.22 -25.08 -20.21
N GLN A 91 -16.08 -24.78 -19.23
CA GLN A 91 -17.15 -25.69 -18.80
C GLN A 91 -18.17 -25.95 -19.93
N ALA A 92 -18.51 -24.93 -20.71
CA ALA A 92 -19.38 -25.06 -21.87
C ALA A 92 -18.71 -25.92 -22.97
N LEU A 93 -17.40 -25.73 -23.20
CA LEU A 93 -16.61 -26.54 -24.14
C LEU A 93 -16.60 -28.02 -23.71
N ILE A 94 -16.34 -28.31 -22.43
CA ILE A 94 -16.40 -29.68 -21.87
C ILE A 94 -17.78 -30.31 -22.12
N SER A 95 -18.85 -29.54 -21.91
CA SER A 95 -20.21 -30.01 -22.15
C SER A 95 -20.45 -30.34 -23.63
N HIS A 96 -19.99 -29.49 -24.55
CA HIS A 96 -20.05 -29.75 -25.99
C HIS A 96 -19.21 -30.94 -26.43
N VAL A 97 -18.06 -31.17 -25.79
CA VAL A 97 -17.20 -32.34 -26.02
C VAL A 97 -17.90 -33.63 -25.59
N ILE A 98 -18.52 -33.64 -24.40
CA ILE A 98 -19.31 -34.78 -23.92
C ILE A 98 -20.48 -35.05 -24.88
N GLU A 99 -21.19 -34.01 -25.30
CA GLU A 99 -22.31 -34.14 -26.23
C GLU A 99 -21.87 -34.64 -27.61
N SER A 100 -20.75 -34.13 -28.13
CA SER A 100 -20.14 -34.59 -29.39
C SER A 100 -19.72 -36.05 -29.30
N ARG A 101 -19.08 -36.45 -28.19
CA ARG A 101 -18.71 -37.84 -27.90
C ARG A 101 -19.93 -38.75 -27.84
N ASN A 102 -20.99 -38.31 -27.17
CA ASN A 102 -22.23 -39.07 -27.06
C ASN A 102 -22.92 -39.22 -28.42
N ARG A 103 -22.96 -38.16 -29.24
CA ARG A 103 -23.46 -38.24 -30.62
C ARG A 103 -22.65 -39.21 -31.46
N ALA A 104 -21.31 -39.17 -31.38
CA ALA A 104 -20.46 -40.13 -32.09
C ALA A 104 -20.72 -41.57 -31.64
N ALA A 105 -20.90 -41.79 -30.33
CA ALA A 105 -21.29 -43.09 -29.79
C ALA A 105 -22.68 -43.53 -30.27
N ASP A 106 -23.66 -42.63 -30.34
CA ASP A 106 -25.01 -42.92 -30.84
C ASP A 106 -24.99 -43.30 -32.33
N TYR A 107 -24.17 -42.62 -33.14
CA TYR A 107 -23.96 -42.98 -34.55
C TYR A 107 -23.35 -44.37 -34.72
N LEU A 108 -22.39 -44.74 -33.85
CA LEU A 108 -21.77 -46.07 -33.83
C LEU A 108 -22.77 -47.15 -33.40
N VAL A 109 -23.59 -46.88 -32.39
CA VAL A 109 -24.65 -47.81 -31.94
C VAL A 109 -25.71 -47.97 -33.04
N ALA A 110 -26.13 -46.88 -33.67
CA ALA A 110 -27.11 -46.91 -34.75
C ALA A 110 -26.60 -47.67 -35.99
N SER A 111 -25.33 -47.49 -36.38
CA SER A 111 -24.73 -48.23 -37.50
C SER A 111 -24.60 -49.73 -37.18
N TYR A 112 -24.25 -50.09 -35.94
CA TYR A 112 -24.20 -51.47 -35.46
C TYR A 112 -25.58 -52.15 -35.49
N VAL A 113 -26.62 -51.50 -34.95
CA VAL A 113 -27.98 -52.05 -34.85
C VAL A 113 -28.67 -52.19 -36.21
N THR A 114 -28.42 -51.25 -37.13
CA THR A 114 -29.10 -51.22 -38.45
C THR A 114 -28.41 -52.10 -39.50
N GLY A 115 -27.24 -52.67 -39.21
CA GLY A 115 -26.52 -53.59 -40.10
C GLY A 115 -26.02 -52.95 -41.40
N ARG A 116 -26.09 -51.62 -41.56
CA ARG A 116 -25.50 -50.87 -42.68
C ARG A 116 -24.01 -50.64 -42.39
N PHE A 117 -23.23 -51.71 -42.50
CA PHE A 117 -21.77 -51.65 -42.42
C PHE A 117 -21.21 -51.13 -43.75
N GLY A 118 -20.97 -49.83 -43.86
CA GLY A 118 -19.83 -49.36 -44.65
C GLY A 118 -18.57 -49.80 -43.89
N ALA A 119 -18.06 -51.00 -44.20
CA ALA A 119 -16.80 -51.57 -43.70
C ALA A 119 -16.40 -51.15 -42.27
N LEU A 120 -17.13 -51.61 -41.24
CA LEU A 120 -16.73 -51.47 -39.85
C LEU A 120 -16.41 -52.85 -39.27
N SER A 121 -15.13 -53.19 -39.21
CA SER A 121 -14.62 -54.26 -38.36
C SER A 121 -13.46 -53.72 -37.53
N ALA A 122 -13.44 -54.07 -36.25
CA ALA A 122 -12.37 -53.88 -35.26
C ALA A 122 -12.40 -52.63 -34.34
N GLU A 123 -13.46 -51.82 -34.31
CA GLU A 123 -13.62 -50.77 -33.27
C GLU A 123 -14.20 -51.28 -31.93
N LEU A 124 -14.51 -52.57 -31.84
CA LEU A 124 -15.20 -53.18 -30.70
C LEU A 124 -14.30 -53.44 -29.46
N LEU A 125 -13.08 -52.92 -29.38
CA LEU A 125 -12.12 -53.31 -28.32
C LEU A 125 -11.18 -52.22 -27.79
N ALA A 126 -11.54 -50.94 -27.88
CA ALA A 126 -10.72 -49.85 -27.32
C ALA A 126 -11.49 -49.03 -26.29
N LEU A 127 -11.84 -49.65 -25.16
CA LEU A 127 -12.49 -48.98 -24.04
C LEU A 127 -11.65 -48.97 -22.75
N GLU A 128 -10.31 -49.07 -22.81
CA GLU A 128 -9.58 -48.85 -21.55
C GLU A 128 -8.27 -48.07 -21.62
N HIS A 129 -7.31 -48.30 -22.51
CA HIS A 129 -6.00 -47.65 -22.34
C HIS A 129 -5.38 -47.06 -23.60
N LEU A 130 -4.98 -45.80 -23.44
CA LEU A 130 -4.41 -44.79 -24.35
C LEU A 130 -3.05 -45.15 -24.98
N ILE A 131 -2.78 -46.41 -25.37
CA ILE A 131 -1.44 -46.81 -25.88
C ILE A 131 -1.40 -47.32 -27.33
N ASP A 132 -2.48 -47.73 -27.98
CA ASP A 132 -2.39 -48.32 -29.34
C ASP A 132 -2.73 -47.38 -30.50
N ALA A 133 -2.44 -46.08 -30.36
CA ALA A 133 -2.63 -45.09 -31.44
C ALA A 133 -1.57 -45.16 -32.57
N LEU A 134 -0.47 -45.90 -32.37
CA LEU A 134 0.62 -45.99 -33.35
C LEU A 134 0.47 -47.14 -34.37
N TYR A 135 -0.38 -48.14 -34.10
CA TYR A 135 -0.48 -49.33 -34.98
C TYR A 135 -1.58 -49.22 -36.05
N LEU A 136 -2.60 -48.37 -35.84
CA LEU A 136 -3.75 -48.24 -36.76
C LEU A 136 -3.63 -47.09 -37.77
N ARG A 137 -2.50 -46.36 -37.76
CA ARG A 137 -2.24 -45.21 -38.63
C ARG A 137 -2.11 -45.57 -40.13
N THR A 138 -2.02 -46.84 -40.50
CA THR A 138 -1.66 -47.28 -41.85
C THR A 138 -2.82 -47.82 -42.71
N LEU A 139 -4.06 -47.89 -42.22
CA LEU A 139 -5.11 -48.67 -42.93
C LEU A 139 -6.38 -47.95 -43.40
N LEU A 140 -6.66 -46.68 -43.08
CA LEU A 140 -7.98 -46.08 -43.40
C LEU A 140 -7.89 -44.57 -43.73
N GLU A 141 -7.83 -44.18 -45.01
CA GLU A 141 -7.64 -42.77 -45.42
C GLU A 141 -8.91 -41.99 -45.80
N ALA A 142 -10.10 -42.62 -45.92
CA ALA A 142 -11.27 -41.91 -46.47
C ALA A 142 -12.19 -41.24 -45.43
N PRO A 143 -12.47 -41.81 -44.24
CA PRO A 143 -13.22 -41.11 -43.18
C PRO A 143 -12.31 -40.39 -42.16
N ALA A 144 -11.00 -40.68 -42.19
CA ALA A 144 -10.04 -40.20 -41.20
C ALA A 144 -9.97 -38.67 -41.13
N GLY A 145 -9.94 -37.97 -42.27
CA GLY A 145 -9.71 -36.52 -42.30
C GLY A 145 -10.75 -35.66 -41.57
N ALA A 146 -12.01 -36.10 -41.51
CA ALA A 146 -13.05 -35.38 -40.75
C ALA A 146 -12.90 -35.56 -39.24
N ILE A 147 -12.45 -36.75 -38.81
CA ILE A 147 -12.16 -37.06 -37.40
C ILE A 147 -10.83 -36.43 -36.99
N THR A 148 -9.79 -36.48 -37.83
CA THR A 148 -8.49 -35.82 -37.55
C THR A 148 -8.64 -34.30 -37.50
N GLY A 149 -9.39 -33.70 -38.42
CA GLY A 149 -9.67 -32.26 -38.39
C GLY A 149 -10.43 -31.83 -37.13
N ALA A 150 -11.41 -32.63 -36.68
CA ALA A 150 -12.13 -32.36 -35.44
C ALA A 150 -11.25 -32.52 -34.19
N TYR A 151 -10.28 -33.44 -34.20
CA TYR A 151 -9.30 -33.62 -33.12
C TYR A 151 -8.21 -32.53 -33.11
N ASP A 152 -7.72 -32.10 -34.27
CA ASP A 152 -6.74 -31.02 -34.40
C ASP A 152 -7.35 -29.65 -34.04
N ASP A 153 -8.63 -29.43 -34.37
CA ASP A 153 -9.39 -28.27 -33.88
C ASP A 153 -9.62 -28.35 -32.37
N TYR A 154 -9.89 -29.54 -31.84
CA TYR A 154 -10.06 -29.79 -30.41
C TYR A 154 -8.78 -29.50 -29.60
N GLU A 155 -7.62 -30.01 -30.00
CA GLU A 155 -6.35 -29.74 -29.31
C GLU A 155 -5.98 -28.25 -29.36
N ARG A 156 -6.16 -27.59 -30.52
CA ARG A 156 -5.90 -26.15 -30.65
C ARG A 156 -6.80 -25.30 -29.75
N LEU A 157 -8.09 -25.65 -29.63
CA LEU A 157 -9.03 -24.92 -28.78
C LEU A 157 -8.72 -25.11 -27.29
N LEU A 158 -8.33 -26.33 -26.88
CA LEU A 158 -7.91 -26.62 -25.50
C LEU A 158 -6.60 -25.91 -25.13
N GLU A 159 -5.61 -25.92 -26.01
CA GLU A 159 -4.32 -25.26 -25.77
C GLU A 159 -4.48 -23.73 -25.72
N ALA A 160 -5.31 -23.16 -26.61
CA ALA A 160 -5.60 -21.73 -26.62
C ALA A 160 -6.38 -21.26 -25.38
N ALA A 161 -7.37 -22.03 -24.91
CA ALA A 161 -8.13 -21.74 -23.71
C ALA A 161 -7.25 -21.79 -22.45
N SER A 162 -6.46 -22.85 -22.32
CA SER A 162 -5.51 -23.05 -21.21
C SER A 162 -4.48 -21.92 -21.13
N ASN A 163 -3.91 -21.50 -22.27
CA ASN A 163 -2.92 -20.42 -22.30
C ASN A 163 -3.49 -19.05 -21.91
N ARG A 164 -4.75 -18.77 -22.26
CA ARG A 164 -5.38 -17.49 -21.91
C ARG A 164 -5.72 -17.41 -20.43
N LEU A 165 -6.23 -18.48 -19.84
CA LEU A 165 -6.52 -18.54 -18.41
C LEU A 165 -5.24 -18.36 -17.58
N VAL A 166 -4.15 -19.06 -17.94
CA VAL A 166 -2.84 -18.90 -17.28
C VAL A 166 -2.36 -17.45 -17.32
N PHE A 167 -2.47 -16.79 -18.47
CA PHE A 167 -2.08 -15.38 -18.61
C PHE A 167 -2.88 -14.44 -17.69
N VAL A 168 -4.21 -14.64 -17.60
CA VAL A 168 -5.07 -13.83 -16.72
C VAL A 168 -4.71 -14.08 -15.25
N VAL A 169 -4.47 -15.33 -14.85
CA VAL A 169 -4.06 -15.67 -13.47
C VAL A 169 -2.70 -15.04 -13.12
N ASP A 170 -1.71 -15.12 -14.01
CA ASP A 170 -0.41 -14.46 -13.80
C ASP A 170 -0.56 -12.93 -13.65
N ARG A 171 -1.47 -12.34 -14.43
CA ARG A 171 -1.81 -10.92 -14.33
C ARG A 171 -2.48 -10.58 -13.00
N ILE A 172 -3.40 -11.41 -12.51
CA ILE A 172 -4.04 -11.27 -11.19
C ILE A 172 -2.98 -11.27 -10.10
N ASP A 173 -2.01 -12.18 -10.16
CA ASP A 173 -0.92 -12.26 -9.17
C ASP A 173 -0.05 -11.01 -9.13
N VAL A 174 0.27 -10.42 -10.29
CA VAL A 174 1.01 -9.14 -10.37
C VAL A 174 0.20 -8.02 -9.71
N VAL A 175 -1.07 -7.86 -10.08
CA VAL A 175 -1.93 -6.80 -9.55
C VAL A 175 -2.16 -6.99 -8.04
N HIS A 176 -2.32 -8.23 -7.59
CA HIS A 176 -2.48 -8.53 -6.17
C HIS A 176 -1.26 -8.11 -5.35
N ARG A 177 -0.04 -8.37 -5.85
CA ARG A 177 1.19 -7.89 -5.21
C ARG A 177 1.27 -6.37 -5.15
N ASP A 178 0.89 -5.67 -6.23
CA ASP A 178 0.87 -4.21 -6.26
C ASP A 178 -0.13 -3.63 -5.25
N ILE A 179 -1.31 -4.25 -5.10
CA ILE A 179 -2.30 -3.89 -4.09
C ILE A 179 -1.72 -4.06 -2.68
N GLN A 180 -1.06 -5.19 -2.40
CA GLN A 180 -0.44 -5.43 -1.09
C GLN A 180 0.66 -4.41 -0.76
N LEU A 181 1.49 -4.06 -1.75
CA LEU A 181 2.52 -3.03 -1.60
C LEU A 181 1.90 -1.67 -1.30
N ALA A 182 0.86 -1.28 -2.05
CA ALA A 182 0.15 -0.02 -1.81
C ALA A 182 -0.52 0.02 -0.43
N GLN A 183 -1.12 -1.08 0.02
CA GLN A 183 -1.72 -1.21 1.36
C GLN A 183 -0.68 -1.05 2.48
N ARG A 184 0.57 -1.45 2.25
CA ARG A 184 1.69 -1.24 3.19
C ARG A 184 2.20 0.21 3.17
N ASP A 185 2.28 0.81 1.99
CA ASP A 185 2.93 2.12 1.81
C ASP A 185 2.02 3.29 2.19
N ILE A 186 0.70 3.17 2.02
CA ILE A 186 -0.27 4.23 2.37
C ILE A 186 -0.18 4.64 3.85
N PRO A 187 -0.19 3.72 4.83
CA PRO A 187 -0.05 4.09 6.25
C PRO A 187 1.24 4.85 6.56
N LEU A 188 2.36 4.50 5.91
CA LEU A 188 3.64 5.20 6.08
C LEU A 188 3.57 6.63 5.52
N LEU A 189 2.89 6.82 4.40
CA LEU A 189 2.64 8.14 3.83
C LEU A 189 1.68 8.97 4.67
N GLU A 190 0.68 8.33 5.29
CA GLU A 190 -0.23 8.98 6.24
C GLU A 190 0.51 9.48 7.48
N GLU A 191 1.42 8.67 8.04
CA GLU A 191 2.28 9.08 9.15
C GLU A 191 3.18 10.26 8.77
N ARG A 192 3.84 10.19 7.61
CA ARG A 192 4.67 11.30 7.10
C ARG A 192 3.87 12.57 6.84
N LEU A 193 2.61 12.44 6.39
CA LEU A 193 1.73 13.59 6.21
C LEU A 193 1.39 14.26 7.55
N VAL A 194 1.15 13.49 8.61
CA VAL A 194 0.88 14.04 9.94
C VAL A 194 2.08 14.87 10.42
N GLU A 195 3.30 14.36 10.27
CA GLU A 195 4.52 15.08 10.62
C GLU A 195 4.70 16.35 9.76
N ALA A 196 4.58 16.22 8.44
CA ALA A 196 4.72 17.36 7.53
C ALA A 196 3.70 18.47 7.80
N ARG A 197 2.46 18.10 8.17
CA ARG A 197 1.42 19.06 8.59
C ARG A 197 1.80 19.81 9.85
N TRP A 198 2.36 19.11 10.83
CA TRP A 198 2.83 19.74 12.06
C TRP A 198 3.96 20.73 11.79
N VAL A 199 4.98 20.31 11.03
CA VAL A 199 6.12 21.16 10.66
C VAL A 199 5.65 22.38 9.89
N ALA A 200 4.79 22.20 8.88
CA ALA A 200 4.21 23.30 8.11
C ALA A 200 3.38 24.26 8.99
N PHE A 201 2.60 23.74 9.93
CA PHE A 201 1.82 24.57 10.85
C PHE A 201 2.71 25.47 11.72
N VAL A 202 3.78 24.95 12.32
CA VAL A 202 4.71 25.76 13.12
C VAL A 202 5.46 26.74 12.23
N ALA A 203 5.88 26.29 11.04
CA ALA A 203 6.53 27.10 10.04
C ALA A 203 5.67 28.28 9.53
N ASP A 204 4.36 28.10 9.40
CA ASP A 204 3.44 29.18 9.01
C ASP A 204 3.46 30.32 10.04
N ILE A 205 3.56 29.99 11.34
CA ILE A 205 3.69 30.97 12.42
C ILE A 205 5.03 31.72 12.30
N HIS A 206 6.13 31.01 12.03
CA HIS A 206 7.43 31.64 11.79
C HIS A 206 7.42 32.54 10.55
N GLY A 207 6.84 32.08 9.44
CA GLY A 207 6.71 32.87 8.20
C GLY A 207 5.80 34.09 8.38
N GLU A 208 4.81 34.04 9.28
CA GLU A 208 4.06 35.23 9.69
C GLU A 208 4.94 36.21 10.49
N ALA A 209 5.73 35.71 11.44
CA ALA A 209 6.66 36.54 12.20
C ALA A 209 7.70 37.22 11.29
N ASP A 210 8.24 36.51 10.29
CA ASP A 210 9.18 37.07 9.30
C ASP A 210 8.57 38.24 8.52
N ARG A 211 7.31 38.10 8.09
CA ARG A 211 6.57 39.17 7.42
C ARG A 211 6.35 40.36 8.35
N GLU A 212 6.08 40.11 9.63
CA GLU A 212 5.94 41.17 10.65
C GLU A 212 7.26 41.89 10.93
N PHE A 213 8.37 41.16 11.04
CA PHE A 213 9.71 41.72 11.18
C PHE A 213 10.04 42.65 10.00
N ALA A 214 9.83 42.17 8.77
CA ALA A 214 10.03 42.96 7.56
C ALA A 214 9.13 44.21 7.53
N ARG A 215 7.84 44.06 7.84
CA ARG A 215 6.87 45.16 7.86
C ARG A 215 7.22 46.25 8.89
N ARG A 216 7.76 45.85 10.04
CA ARG A 216 8.06 46.75 11.16
C ARG A 216 9.50 47.25 11.17
N GLY A 217 10.37 46.73 10.31
CA GLY A 217 11.81 47.02 10.30
C GLY A 217 12.52 46.57 11.58
N ARG A 218 12.08 45.45 12.18
CA ARG A 218 12.68 44.86 13.39
C ARG A 218 13.52 43.65 13.03
N SER A 219 14.60 43.42 13.77
CA SER A 219 15.38 42.18 13.71
C SER A 219 14.83 41.15 14.70
N ASP A 220 14.95 39.87 14.36
CA ASP A 220 14.67 38.77 15.28
C ASP A 220 15.77 38.67 16.35
N PRO A 221 15.43 38.57 17.66
CA PRO A 221 16.41 38.33 18.70
C PRO A 221 17.16 37.02 18.50
N ALA A 222 18.43 36.99 18.91
CA ALA A 222 19.26 35.79 18.81
C ALA A 222 18.71 34.66 19.72
N PRO A 223 18.98 33.37 19.41
CA PRO A 223 18.53 32.24 20.23
C PRO A 223 18.90 32.35 21.71
N ALA A 224 20.08 32.91 22.03
CA ALA A 224 20.51 33.16 23.40
C ALA A 224 19.65 34.21 24.13
N GLN A 225 19.15 35.23 23.42
CA GLN A 225 18.25 36.24 23.97
C GLN A 225 16.88 35.63 24.29
N TRP A 226 16.36 34.79 23.38
CA TRP A 226 15.13 34.03 23.61
C TRP A 226 15.24 33.07 24.80
N ALA A 227 16.35 32.34 24.91
CA ALA A 227 16.62 31.47 26.06
C ALA A 227 16.73 32.26 27.37
N ALA A 228 17.36 33.43 27.37
CA ALA A 228 17.45 34.29 28.56
C ALA A 228 16.08 34.85 28.98
N LEU A 229 15.23 35.23 28.01
CA LEU A 229 13.85 35.63 28.28
C LEU A 229 13.06 34.50 28.95
N ARG A 230 13.02 33.30 28.33
CA ARG A 230 12.33 32.13 28.90
C ARG A 230 12.86 31.74 30.28
N GLY A 231 14.17 31.80 30.47
CA GLY A 231 14.80 31.56 31.76
C GLY A 231 14.32 32.53 32.84
N CYS A 232 14.19 33.82 32.49
CA CYS A 232 13.69 34.86 33.38
C CYS A 232 12.18 34.72 33.68
N GLU A 233 11.37 34.38 32.68
CA GLU A 233 9.91 34.30 32.80
C GLU A 233 9.42 33.05 33.54
N SER A 234 10.03 31.89 33.28
CA SER A 234 9.52 30.60 33.74
C SER A 234 10.59 29.61 34.19
N THR A 235 11.87 30.01 34.19
CA THR A 235 12.99 29.07 34.35
C THR A 235 12.96 27.97 33.27
N ASN A 236 12.62 28.35 32.03
CA ASN A 236 12.46 27.46 30.87
C ASN A 236 11.35 26.38 31.02
N ASN A 237 10.33 26.61 31.85
CA ASN A 237 9.25 25.66 32.04
C ASN A 237 8.06 25.96 31.11
N TYR A 238 7.94 25.19 30.02
CA TYR A 238 6.84 25.29 29.05
C TYR A 238 5.47 24.87 29.60
N LEU A 239 5.42 24.12 30.70
CA LEU A 239 4.20 23.61 31.32
C LEU A 239 3.73 24.46 32.51
N VAL A 240 4.42 25.57 32.81
CA VAL A 240 4.14 26.36 34.00
C VAL A 240 2.71 26.92 33.99
N ASN A 241 2.02 26.70 35.09
CA ASN A 241 0.72 27.26 35.41
C ASN A 241 0.59 27.35 36.93
N THR A 242 0.97 28.49 37.50
CA THR A 242 0.96 28.72 38.95
C THR A 242 -0.38 29.25 39.46
N GLY A 243 -1.37 29.44 38.58
CA GLY A 243 -2.65 30.07 38.90
C GLY A 243 -2.62 31.61 38.94
N ASN A 244 -1.52 32.24 38.50
CA ASN A 244 -1.36 33.70 38.48
C ASN A 244 -1.97 34.40 37.25
N GLY A 245 -2.70 33.67 36.39
CA GLY A 245 -3.30 34.19 35.16
C GLY A 245 -2.39 34.19 33.93
N TYR A 246 -1.15 33.75 34.08
CA TYR A 246 -0.16 33.61 33.00
C TYR A 246 0.27 32.15 32.85
N TYR A 247 0.66 31.76 31.64
CA TYR A 247 0.88 30.36 31.29
C TYR A 247 2.10 30.18 30.39
N GLY A 248 2.76 29.03 30.55
CA GLY A 248 3.81 28.56 29.64
C GLY A 248 5.13 29.31 29.77
N ALA A 249 6.09 28.97 28.92
CA ALA A 249 7.49 29.38 29.09
C ALA A 249 7.69 30.90 29.05
N TYR A 250 6.80 31.62 28.37
CA TYR A 250 6.85 33.07 28.17
C TYR A 250 5.83 33.83 29.00
N GLN A 251 5.14 33.16 29.93
CA GLN A 251 4.14 33.76 30.81
C GLN A 251 3.08 34.54 30.00
N PHE A 252 2.48 33.90 29.00
CA PHE A 252 1.39 34.50 28.22
C PHE A 252 0.12 34.61 29.06
N ASP A 253 -0.58 35.75 29.00
CA ASP A 253 -1.99 35.81 29.35
C ASP A 253 -2.87 35.28 28.20
N GLN A 254 -4.12 34.92 28.51
CA GLN A 254 -5.03 34.30 27.54
C GLN A 254 -5.36 35.22 26.35
N ALA A 255 -5.61 36.50 26.59
CA ALA A 255 -5.96 37.43 25.51
C ALA A 255 -4.78 37.70 24.57
N THR A 256 -3.56 37.78 25.13
CA THR A 256 -2.35 37.92 24.31
C THR A 256 -2.09 36.65 23.50
N TRP A 257 -2.26 35.45 24.09
CA TRP A 257 -2.14 34.17 23.38
C TRP A 257 -3.08 34.10 22.17
N GLU A 258 -4.35 34.42 22.37
CA GLU A 258 -5.36 34.45 21.31
C GLU A 258 -5.03 35.49 20.24
N SER A 259 -4.47 36.64 20.63
CA SER A 259 -4.09 37.70 19.68
C SER A 259 -3.01 37.26 18.67
N VAL A 260 -2.19 36.27 19.03
CA VAL A 260 -1.19 35.66 18.13
C VAL A 260 -1.64 34.30 17.59
N GLY A 261 -2.95 34.05 17.54
CA GLY A 261 -3.56 32.86 16.92
C GLY A 261 -3.49 31.60 17.79
N GLY A 262 -3.17 31.75 19.08
CA GLY A 262 -3.17 30.65 20.03
C GLY A 262 -4.58 30.13 20.33
N THR A 263 -4.72 28.81 20.41
CA THR A 263 -5.94 28.14 20.87
C THR A 263 -5.67 27.42 22.19
N GLY A 264 -6.71 27.20 23.01
CA GLY A 264 -6.52 26.63 24.35
C GLY A 264 -5.66 27.54 25.24
N ARG A 265 -4.99 26.95 26.23
CA ARG A 265 -4.06 27.67 27.11
C ARG A 265 -2.62 27.48 26.64
N PRO A 266 -1.74 28.50 26.79
CA PRO A 266 -0.34 28.43 26.34
C PRO A 266 0.43 27.21 26.87
N HIS A 267 0.27 26.87 28.15
CA HIS A 267 0.97 25.73 28.77
C HIS A 267 0.53 24.34 28.28
N TRP A 268 -0.55 24.25 27.50
CA TRP A 268 -0.94 23.02 26.80
C TRP A 268 -0.36 22.94 25.38
N ALA A 269 0.15 24.04 24.85
CA ALA A 269 0.77 24.06 23.54
C ALA A 269 2.18 23.48 23.61
N ALA A 270 2.58 22.77 22.55
CA ALA A 270 3.93 22.26 22.39
C ALA A 270 4.97 23.40 22.46
N PRO A 271 6.19 23.13 22.97
CA PRO A 271 7.24 24.14 23.12
C PRO A 271 7.49 24.99 21.87
N GLU A 272 7.59 24.34 20.71
CA GLU A 272 7.82 24.98 19.41
C GLU A 272 6.68 25.94 19.00
N VAL A 273 5.43 25.65 19.39
CA VAL A 273 4.30 26.55 19.15
C VAL A 273 4.39 27.76 20.07
N GLN A 274 4.76 27.56 21.34
CA GLN A 274 4.96 28.68 22.27
C GLN A 274 6.11 29.59 21.79
N ASP A 275 7.22 29.01 21.34
CA ASP A 275 8.36 29.72 20.79
C ASP A 275 8.00 30.51 19.53
N ALA A 276 7.33 29.87 18.56
CA ALA A 276 6.90 30.52 17.33
C ALA A 276 5.93 31.69 17.60
N ARG A 277 5.01 31.52 18.55
CA ARG A 277 4.06 32.58 18.93
C ARG A 277 4.68 33.70 19.75
N ALA A 278 5.65 33.42 20.62
CA ALA A 278 6.44 34.45 21.30
C ALA A 278 7.23 35.29 20.29
N ARG A 279 7.84 34.63 19.30
CA ARG A 279 8.52 35.28 18.19
C ARG A 279 7.57 36.18 17.40
N LEU A 280 6.39 35.70 17.03
CA LEU A 280 5.36 36.49 16.36
C LEU A 280 4.89 37.69 17.21
N LEU A 281 4.70 37.49 18.52
CA LEU A 281 4.33 38.56 19.44
C LEU A 281 5.40 39.66 19.47
N TYR A 282 6.68 39.28 19.54
CA TYR A 282 7.79 40.23 19.51
C TYR A 282 7.88 40.94 18.16
N ALA A 283 7.71 40.23 17.04
CA ALA A 283 7.68 40.85 15.72
C ALA A 283 6.60 41.96 15.65
N ARG A 284 5.45 41.76 16.30
CA ARG A 284 4.34 42.73 16.36
C ARG A 284 4.52 43.85 17.39
N ARG A 285 4.95 43.55 18.62
CA ARG A 285 4.95 44.50 19.77
C ARG A 285 6.34 44.84 20.33
N GLY A 286 7.40 44.23 19.81
CA GLY A 286 8.74 44.29 20.39
C GLY A 286 8.77 43.65 21.78
N TRP A 287 9.63 44.18 22.65
CA TRP A 287 9.81 43.68 24.02
C TRP A 287 8.70 44.08 24.99
N GLN A 288 7.77 44.96 24.61
CA GLN A 288 6.75 45.54 25.50
C GLN A 288 5.90 44.53 26.29
N PRO A 289 5.53 43.35 25.74
CA PRO A 289 4.76 42.35 26.49
C PRO A 289 5.52 41.72 27.68
N TRP A 290 6.83 41.91 27.75
CA TRP A 290 7.69 41.42 28.83
C TRP A 290 8.38 42.60 29.53
N PRO A 291 7.70 43.33 30.45
CA PRO A 291 8.22 44.59 30.99
C PRO A 291 9.56 44.45 31.74
N ILE A 292 9.74 43.34 32.46
CA ILE A 292 10.95 43.07 33.27
C ILE A 292 11.96 42.23 32.48
N CYS A 293 11.56 41.04 32.03
CA CYS A 293 12.47 40.11 31.35
C CYS A 293 12.76 40.50 29.89
N GLY A 294 11.96 41.38 29.28
CA GLY A 294 12.20 41.90 27.93
C GLY A 294 13.50 42.69 27.78
N ARG A 295 14.19 43.03 28.89
CA ARG A 295 15.56 43.54 28.88
C ARG A 295 16.55 42.64 28.12
N HIS A 296 16.26 41.33 28.03
CA HIS A 296 17.09 40.37 27.30
C HIS A 296 16.90 40.46 25.77
N LEU A 297 15.87 41.18 25.30
CA LEU A 297 15.50 41.33 23.89
C LEU A 297 15.76 42.74 23.33
N ARG A 298 16.46 43.59 24.08
CA ARG A 298 16.80 44.97 23.69
C ARG A 298 18.11 45.03 22.93
#